data_AF-A0A0D0KUR5-F1
#
_entry.id   AF-A0A0D0KUR5-F1
#
_cell.length_a   1.000
_cell.length_b   1.000
_cell.length_c   1.000
_cell.angle_alpha   90.00
_cell.angle_beta   90.00
_cell.angle_gamma   90.00
#
_symmetry.space_group_name_H-M   'P 1'
#
loop_
_entity.id
_entity.type
_entity.pdbx_description
1 polymer ?
#
loop_
_entity_poly.entity_id
_entity_poly.type
_entity_poly.pdbx_seq_one_letter_code
_entity_poly.pdbx_strand_id
1 'polypeptide(L)' 'MTSFRTDAEINERQEDFLTLINMLTYAEGVAETLGAPSASWYIDVAKQALQSALQSEIEVDMTNAEIINLASVRAGHC' A
#
# COMPACT_ATOMS: atom_id res chain seq x y z
N MET A 1 -4.90 -25.92 -11.81
CA MET A 1 -4.24 -24.70 -11.29
C MET A 1 -4.33 -23.64 -12.36
N THR A 2 -5.40 -22.86 -12.33
CA THR A 2 -5.54 -21.67 -13.18
C THR A 2 -4.58 -20.62 -12.63
N SER A 3 -3.42 -20.48 -13.30
CA SER A 3 -2.53 -19.36 -13.11
C SER A 3 -3.34 -18.10 -13.39
N PHE A 4 -3.78 -17.41 -12.34
CA PHE A 4 -4.27 -16.05 -12.49
C PHE A 4 -3.13 -15.27 -13.14
N ARG A 5 -3.41 -14.70 -14.31
CA ARG A 5 -2.54 -13.70 -14.93
C ARG A 5 -2.61 -12.46 -14.03
N THR A 6 -1.84 -12.46 -12.95
CA THR A 6 -1.57 -11.28 -12.11
C THR A 6 -0.41 -10.45 -12.64
N ASP A 7 -0.06 -10.62 -13.91
CA ASP A 7 0.78 -9.70 -14.68
C ASP A 7 -0.11 -8.76 -15.52
N ALA A 8 -1.16 -8.19 -14.92
CA ALA A 8 -1.57 -6.88 -15.39
C ALA A 8 -0.37 -5.99 -15.09
N GLU A 9 0.37 -5.59 -16.12
CA GLU A 9 1.59 -4.78 -16.00
C GLU A 9 1.28 -3.59 -15.10
N ILE A 10 1.70 -3.68 -13.84
CA ILE A 10 1.60 -2.58 -12.90
C ILE A 10 2.45 -1.48 -13.50
N ASN A 11 1.83 -0.34 -13.80
CA ASN A 11 2.56 0.77 -14.38
C ASN A 11 3.35 1.51 -13.29
N GLU A 12 4.34 2.31 -13.69
CA GLU A 12 5.23 3.06 -12.79
C GLU A 12 4.45 3.84 -11.71
N ARG A 13 3.30 4.43 -12.09
CA ARG A 13 2.46 5.19 -11.15
C ARG A 13 1.79 4.30 -10.10
N GLN A 14 1.34 3.11 -10.48
CA GLN A 14 0.79 2.13 -9.54
C GLN A 14 1.90 1.56 -8.63
N GLU A 15 3.13 1.42 -9.14
CA GLU A 15 4.31 1.07 -8.32
C GLU A 15 4.64 2.16 -7.29
N ASP A 16 4.54 3.43 -7.67
CA ASP A 16 4.70 4.56 -6.74
C ASP A 16 3.69 4.49 -5.59
N PHE A 17 2.42 4.24 -5.89
CA PHE A 17 1.38 4.07 -4.87
C PHE A 17 1.69 2.91 -3.93
N LEU A 18 2.06 1.75 -4.47
CA LEU A 18 2.41 0.57 -3.68
C LEU A 18 3.62 0.85 -2.77
N THR A 19 4.63 1.54 -3.30
CA THR A 19 5.83 1.93 -2.55
C THR A 19 5.49 2.88 -1.40
N LEU A 20 4.69 3.92 -1.66
CA LEU A 20 4.26 4.87 -0.64
C LEU A 20 3.40 4.21 0.45
N ILE A 21 2.47 3.32 0.07
CA ILE A 21 1.65 2.56 1.02
C ILE A 21 2.54 1.71 1.95
N ASN A 22 3.58 1.08 1.41
CA ASN A 22 4.54 0.31 2.21
C ASN A 22 5.32 1.20 3.18
N MET A 23 5.86 2.34 2.70
CA MET A 23 6.60 3.29 3.54
C MET A 23 5.73 3.87 4.66
N LEU A 24 4.48 4.22 4.38
CA LEU A 24 3.55 4.73 5.39
C LEU A 24 3.18 3.65 6.42
N THR A 25 3.00 2.40 5.99
CA THR A 25 2.75 1.27 6.92
C THR A 25 3.92 1.11 7.90
N TYR A 26 5.16 1.24 7.41
CA TYR A 26 6.32 1.24 8.28
C TYR A 26 6.34 2.45 9.23
N ALA A 27 6.08 3.65 8.72
CA ALA A 27 6.07 4.88 9.53
C ALA A 27 4.99 4.86 10.63
N GLU A 28 3.82 4.27 10.34
CA GLU A 28 2.74 4.06 11.30
C GLU A 28 3.22 3.21 12.48
N GLY A 29 3.82 2.04 12.22
CA GLY A 29 4.36 1.18 13.28
C GLY A 29 5.46 1.85 14.11
N VAL A 30 6.28 2.72 13.50
CA VAL A 30 7.24 3.55 14.25
C VAL A 30 6.51 4.56 15.15
N ALA A 31 5.47 5.24 14.65
CA ALA A 31 4.69 6.19 15.43
C ALA A 31 3.97 5.52 16.62
N GLU A 32 3.41 4.33 16.42
CA GLU A 32 2.84 3.51 17.50
C GLU A 32 3.88 3.17 18.57
N THR A 33 5.07 2.72 18.15
CA THR A 33 6.17 2.35 19.06
C THR A 33 6.66 3.54 19.89
N LEU A 34 6.63 4.75 19.31
CA LEU A 34 7.00 5.99 19.99
C LEU A 34 5.90 6.53 20.91
N GLY A 35 4.73 5.89 20.97
CA GLY A 35 3.59 6.37 21.75
C GLY A 35 2.99 7.67 21.20
N ALA A 36 3.04 7.86 19.87
CA ALA A 36 2.53 9.05 19.17
C ALA A 36 1.21 8.72 18.42
N PRO A 37 0.08 8.55 19.13
CA PRO A 37 -1.17 8.06 18.54
C PRO A 37 -1.76 9.02 17.50
N SER A 38 -1.57 10.34 17.67
CA SER A 38 -2.01 11.32 16.67
C SER A 38 -1.24 11.18 15.35
N ALA A 39 0.08 10.96 15.42
CA ALA A 39 0.90 10.74 14.23
C ALA A 39 0.50 9.44 13.51
N SER A 40 0.30 8.35 14.27
CA SER A 40 -0.21 7.08 13.72
C SER A 40 -1.53 7.27 12.99
N TRP A 41 -2.47 8.02 13.58
CA TRP A 41 -3.77 8.29 12.97
C TRP A 41 -3.66 9.06 11.65
N TYR A 42 -2.84 10.13 11.61
CA TYR A 42 -2.65 10.88 10.36
C TYR A 42 -1.98 10.04 9.26
N ILE A 43 -1.06 9.15 9.63
CA ILE A 43 -0.41 8.22 8.69
C ILE A 43 -1.43 7.22 8.14
N ASP A 44 -2.29 6.65 8.98
CA ASP A 44 -3.34 5.73 8.54
C ASP A 44 -4.33 6.40 7.57
N VAL A 45 -4.75 7.63 7.86
CA VAL A 45 -5.60 8.42 6.96
C VAL A 45 -4.94 8.64 5.60
N ALA A 46 -3.64 8.98 5.58
CA ALA A 46 -2.89 9.14 4.33
C ALA A 46 -2.80 7.82 3.54
N LYS A 47 -2.54 6.71 4.23
CA LYS A 47 -2.48 5.36 3.64
C LYS A 47 -3.83 4.97 3.01
N GLN A 48 -4.95 5.21 3.70
CA GLN A 48 -6.29 4.94 3.17
C GLN A 48 -6.57 5.75 1.88
N ALA A 49 -6.17 7.02 1.84
CA ALA A 49 -6.34 7.85 0.64
C ALA A 49 -5.54 7.30 -0.57
N LEU A 50 -4.30 6.85 -0.35
CA LEU A 50 -3.49 6.22 -1.40
C LEU A 50 -4.07 4.87 -1.85
N GLN A 51 -4.61 4.07 -0.92
CA GLN A 51 -5.28 2.80 -1.25
C GLN A 51 -6.50 3.04 -2.13
N SER A 52 -7.35 4.02 -1.81
CA SER A 52 -8.50 4.38 -2.65
C SER A 52 -8.09 4.88 -4.02
N ALA A 53 -7.02 5.69 -4.11
CA ALA A 53 -6.48 6.14 -5.39
C ALA A 53 -5.98 4.96 -6.23
N LEU A 54 -5.22 4.04 -5.63
CA LEU A 54 -4.72 2.85 -6.31
C LEU A 54 -5.87 1.93 -6.78
N GLN A 55 -6.90 1.71 -5.95
CA GLN A 55 -8.09 0.95 -6.35
C GLN A 55 -8.82 1.60 -7.53
N SER A 56 -8.84 2.93 -7.63
CA SER A 56 -9.45 3.60 -8.79
C SER A 56 -8.65 3.42 -10.08
N GLU A 57 -7.36 3.07 -9.98
CA GLU A 57 -6.45 2.88 -11.13
C GLU A 57 -6.29 1.43 -11.55
N ILE A 58 -6.58 0.49 -10.65
CA ILE A 58 -6.59 -0.94 -10.96
C ILE A 58 -8.05 -1.31 -11.24
N GLU A 59 -8.37 -1.77 -12.46
CA GLU A 59 -9.73 -2.24 -12.84
C GLU A 59 -10.15 -3.55 -12.12
N VAL A 60 -9.59 -3.81 -10.94
CA VAL A 60 -9.83 -4.98 -10.10
C VAL A 60 -10.11 -4.47 -8.70
N ASP A 61 -11.28 -4.84 -8.17
CA ASP A 61 -11.59 -4.62 -6.76
C ASP A 61 -10.63 -5.45 -5.91
N MET A 62 -9.65 -4.78 -5.30
CA MET A 62 -8.71 -5.37 -4.36
C MET A 62 -9.08 -4.97 -2.94
N THR A 63 -9.09 -5.93 -2.03
CA THR A 63 -9.21 -5.65 -0.60
C THR A 63 -7.97 -4.92 -0.08
N ASN A 64 -8.12 -4.16 1.01
CA ASN A 64 -6.99 -3.49 1.65
C ASN A 64 -5.85 -4.46 2.02
N ALA A 65 -6.21 -5.68 2.43
CA ALA A 65 -5.23 -6.72 2.75
C ALA A 65 -4.44 -7.16 1.51
N GLU A 66 -5.10 -7.29 0.36
CA GLU A 66 -4.45 -7.62 -0.91
C GLU A 66 -3.53 -6.49 -1.37
N ILE A 67 -3.92 -5.23 -1.19
CA ILE A 67 -3.08 -4.07 -1.53
C ILE A 67 -1.84 -4.02 -0.64
N ILE A 68 -2.00 -4.24 0.66
CA ILE A 68 -0.87 -4.27 1.61
C ILE A 68 0.08 -5.43 1.27
N ASN A 69 -0.46 -6.61 0.96
CA ASN A 69 0.35 -7.75 0.53
C ASN A 69 1.06 -7.48 -0.81
N LEU A 70 0.38 -6.81 -1.74
CA LEU A 70 0.92 -6.44 -3.04
C LEU A 70 2.05 -5.39 -2.89
N ALA A 71 1.91 -4.47 -1.94
CA ALA A 71 2.89 -3.45 -1.59
C ALA A 71 4.11 -4.04 -0.88
N SER A 72 3.91 -4.99 0.05
CA SER A 72 4.99 -5.60 0.83
C SER A 72 5.89 -6.53 0.00
N VAL A 73 5.36 -7.18 -1.03
CA VAL A 73 6.13 -8.04 -1.96
C VAL A 73 7.08 -7.23 -2.84
N ARG A 74 6.76 -5.95 -3.12
CA ARG A 74 7.59 -5.04 -3.93
C ARG A 74 8.64 -4.27 -3.14
N ALA A 75 8.85 -4.62 -1.87
CA ALA A 75 9.93 -4.05 -1.06
C ALA A 75 11.30 -4.48 -1.62
N GLY A 76 11.79 -3.72 -2.59
CA GLY A 76 13.13 -3.80 -3.15
C GLY A 76 13.73 -2.40 -3.21
N HIS A 77 14.75 -2.18 -2.37
CA HIS A 77 15.60 -0.98 -2.29
C HIS A 77 15.01 0.23 -1.56
N CYS A 78 14.86 0.11 -0.23
CA CYS A 78 15.24 1.23 0.64
C CYS A 78 16.78 1.32 0.70
#